data_AF-A0A961U085-F1
#
_entry.id   AF-A0A961U085-F1
#
_cell.length_a   1.000
_cell.length_b   1.000
_cell.length_c   1.000
_cell.angle_alpha   90.00
_cell.angle_beta   90.00
_cell.angle_gamma   90.00
#
_symmetry.space_group_name_H-M   'P 1'
#
loop_
_entity.id
_entity.type
_entity.pdbx_description
1 polymer ?
#
loop_
_entity_poly.entity_id
_entity_poly.type
_entity_poly.pdbx_seq_one_letter_code
_entity_poly.pdbx_strand_id
1 'polypeptide(L)'
;MERKSGCWSLSCVRPLGRVEIGALADFDVRNVSAAHRRDIASVLRPGDFSIGGLDVSLNVEPDGQSYWQVHSHAVFGSDWDGPRKKPRNLRRGDGVRPLRLTKIADPSVVPEVLSYSMKSVFFRRSRYHYTRASGRKTTNTRSLPIPAKHEVELLVFLDAISIFDRLLLTGLRRTGSEFDFRLRPMRAKRNERMQGSSP
;
A
#
# COMPACT_ATOMS: atom_id res chain seq x y z
N MET A 1 3.20 19.95 27.31
CA MET A 1 3.86 19.83 26.00
C MET A 1 2.91 19.07 25.08
N GLU A 2 2.22 19.76 24.18
CA GLU A 2 1.28 19.10 23.25
C GLU A 2 2.05 18.11 22.37
N ARG A 3 1.64 16.83 22.39
CA ARG A 3 2.17 15.84 21.44
C ARG A 3 1.62 16.19 20.07
N LYS A 4 2.49 16.64 19.16
CA LYS A 4 2.10 16.84 17.76
C LYS A 4 1.88 15.47 17.11
N SER A 5 0.62 15.11 16.92
CA SER A 5 0.21 13.96 16.14
C SER A 5 0.36 14.27 14.65
N GLY A 6 1.02 13.38 13.91
CA GLY A 6 1.20 13.48 12.46
C GLY A 6 0.47 12.34 11.75
N CYS A 7 -0.19 12.66 10.64
CA CYS A 7 -0.82 11.67 9.76
C CYS A 7 -0.08 11.59 8.43
N TRP A 8 -0.01 10.39 7.87
CA TRP A 8 0.79 10.13 6.67
C TRP A 8 0.11 9.08 5.79
N SER A 9 0.21 9.26 4.48
CA SER A 9 -0.14 8.24 3.51
C SER A 9 1.09 7.47 3.04
N LEU A 10 0.86 6.21 2.72
CA LEU A 10 1.85 5.25 2.27
C LEU A 10 1.29 4.56 1.03
N SER A 11 2.08 4.48 -0.04
CA SER A 11 1.79 3.60 -1.17
C SER A 11 2.94 2.64 -1.42
N CYS A 12 2.63 1.36 -1.61
CA CYS A 12 3.59 0.28 -1.83
C CYS A 12 3.27 -0.41 -3.15
N VAL A 13 4.18 -0.34 -4.12
CA VAL A 13 4.05 -1.01 -5.42
C VAL A 13 5.26 -1.92 -5.55
N ARG A 14 5.09 -3.24 -5.60
CA ARG A 14 6.21 -4.20 -5.70
C ARG A 14 6.22 -4.88 -7.07
N PRO A 15 7.40 -5.32 -7.56
CA PRO A 15 7.47 -6.16 -8.76
C PRO A 15 6.70 -7.47 -8.57
N LEU A 16 6.70 -8.02 -7.35
CA LEU A 16 5.89 -9.19 -6.97
C LEU A 16 4.39 -9.00 -7.19
N GLY A 17 3.91 -7.76 -7.25
CA GLY A 17 2.52 -7.42 -7.54
C GLY A 17 2.19 -7.34 -9.03
N ARG A 18 3.17 -7.50 -9.92
CA ARG A 18 2.94 -7.52 -11.37
C ARG A 18 2.44 -8.90 -11.77
N VAL A 19 1.28 -8.94 -12.39
CA VAL A 19 0.62 -10.17 -12.84
C VAL A 19 0.31 -10.05 -14.32
N GLU A 20 0.58 -11.10 -15.06
CA GLU A 20 0.24 -11.16 -16.47
C GLU A 20 -1.28 -11.16 -16.65
N ILE A 21 -1.72 -10.68 -17.81
CA ILE A 21 -3.13 -10.72 -18.19
C ILE A 21 -3.57 -12.18 -18.34
N GLY A 22 -4.71 -12.53 -17.77
CA GLY A 22 -5.24 -13.89 -17.72
C GLY A 22 -4.79 -14.70 -16.51
N ALA A 23 -3.85 -14.18 -15.70
CA ALA A 23 -3.29 -14.88 -14.54
C ALA A 23 -3.69 -14.25 -13.19
N LEU A 24 -4.54 -13.22 -13.18
CA LEU A 24 -4.91 -12.54 -11.94
C LEU A 24 -5.72 -13.43 -10.99
N ALA A 25 -6.56 -14.32 -11.51
CA ALA A 25 -7.39 -15.21 -10.70
C ALA A 25 -6.56 -16.16 -9.82
N ASP A 26 -5.39 -16.59 -10.31
CA ASP A 26 -4.47 -17.51 -9.62
C ASP A 26 -3.44 -16.78 -8.75
N PHE A 27 -3.53 -15.45 -8.66
CA PHE A 27 -2.54 -14.66 -7.97
C PHE A 27 -2.58 -14.85 -6.44
N ASP A 28 -1.43 -15.18 -5.84
CA ASP A 28 -1.30 -15.29 -4.38
C ASP A 28 -1.31 -13.91 -3.70
N VAL A 29 -2.54 -13.41 -3.52
CA VAL A 29 -2.82 -12.14 -2.84
C VAL A 29 -2.30 -12.13 -1.41
N ARG A 30 -2.27 -13.29 -0.74
CA ARG A 30 -1.89 -13.41 0.68
C ARG A 30 -0.40 -13.16 0.85
N ASN A 31 0.42 -13.72 -0.04
CA ASN A 31 1.86 -13.48 -0.04
C ASN A 31 2.19 -11.99 -0.28
N VAL A 32 1.52 -11.34 -1.22
CA VAL A 32 1.71 -9.90 -1.48
C VAL A 32 1.20 -9.03 -0.33
N SER A 33 0.03 -9.33 0.24
CA SER A 33 -0.46 -8.69 1.46
C SER A 33 0.54 -8.83 2.61
N ALA A 34 1.10 -10.02 2.83
CA ALA A 34 2.10 -10.24 3.87
C ALA A 34 3.41 -9.47 3.61
N ALA A 35 3.84 -9.37 2.35
CA ALA A 35 4.99 -8.55 1.98
C ALA A 35 4.73 -7.05 2.21
N HIS A 36 3.57 -6.54 1.79
CA HIS A 36 3.17 -5.14 2.02
C HIS A 36 3.06 -4.82 3.51
N ARG A 37 2.47 -5.71 4.32
CA ARG A 37 2.42 -5.54 5.79
C ARG A 37 3.83 -5.45 6.39
N ARG A 38 4.78 -6.27 5.92
CA ARG A 38 6.19 -6.20 6.38
C ARG A 38 6.87 -4.88 5.99
N ASP A 39 6.64 -4.41 4.76
CA ASP A 39 7.20 -3.14 4.28
C ASP A 39 6.63 -1.95 5.07
N ILE A 40 5.31 -1.93 5.29
CA ILE A 40 4.65 -0.93 6.16
C ILE A 40 5.20 -1.03 7.58
N ALA A 41 5.25 -2.23 8.16
CA ALA A 41 5.76 -2.48 9.49
C ALA A 41 7.20 -2.01 9.72
N SER A 42 8.02 -1.93 8.67
CA SER A 42 9.42 -1.50 8.72
C SER A 42 9.60 0.01 8.88
N VAL A 43 8.56 0.80 8.59
CA VAL A 43 8.58 2.27 8.69
C VAL A 43 7.79 2.82 9.88
N LEU A 44 7.03 1.95 10.55
CA LEU A 44 6.31 2.27 11.78
C LEU A 44 7.25 2.25 12.99
N ARG A 45 7.06 3.22 13.88
CA ARG A 45 7.69 3.31 15.21
C ARG A 45 6.83 2.57 16.24
N PRO A 46 7.38 2.24 17.42
CA PRO A 46 6.56 1.79 18.54
C PRO A 46 5.44 2.78 18.83
N GLY A 47 4.20 2.29 18.95
CA GLY A 47 3.00 3.12 19.15
C GLY A 47 2.32 3.59 17.87
N ASP A 48 2.97 3.52 16.70
CA ASP A 48 2.31 3.83 15.43
C ASP A 48 1.39 2.68 15.00
N PHE A 49 0.37 3.02 14.22
CA PHE A 49 -0.53 2.09 13.59
C PHE A 49 -0.82 2.47 12.15
N SER A 50 -1.19 1.50 11.32
CA SER A 50 -1.64 1.74 9.96
C SER A 50 -2.92 0.99 9.61
N ILE A 51 -3.74 1.63 8.79
CA ILE A 51 -4.94 1.08 8.16
C ILE A 51 -4.80 1.33 6.66
N GLY A 52 -4.97 0.29 5.87
CA GLY A 52 -4.86 0.38 4.43
C GLY A 52 -5.53 -0.78 3.73
N GLY A 53 -5.37 -0.81 2.41
CA GLY A 53 -5.94 -1.86 1.58
C GLY A 53 -5.09 -2.16 0.37
N LEU A 54 -5.35 -3.35 -0.18
CA LEU A 54 -4.90 -3.72 -1.50
C LEU A 54 -5.75 -3.04 -2.57
N ASP A 55 -5.04 -2.62 -3.60
CA ASP A 55 -5.59 -2.02 -4.79
C ASP A 55 -5.00 -2.73 -6.02
N VAL A 56 -5.77 -2.78 -7.10
CA VAL A 56 -5.41 -3.40 -8.37
C VAL A 56 -5.53 -2.35 -9.47
N SER A 57 -4.58 -2.32 -10.40
CA SER A 57 -4.72 -1.50 -11.61
C SER A 57 -4.22 -2.24 -12.83
N LEU A 58 -4.96 -2.13 -13.93
CA LEU A 58 -4.48 -2.54 -15.24
C LEU A 58 -3.51 -1.47 -15.75
N ASN A 59 -2.23 -1.80 -15.86
CA ASN A 59 -1.22 -0.92 -16.42
C ASN A 59 -0.98 -1.26 -17.89
N VAL A 60 -0.82 -0.23 -18.71
CA VAL A 60 -0.41 -0.33 -20.12
C VAL A 60 0.87 0.48 -20.31
N GLU A 61 1.93 -0.20 -20.72
CA GLU A 61 3.24 0.38 -21.00
C GLU A 61 3.28 1.01 -22.40
N PRO A 62 4.31 1.84 -22.69
CA PRO A 62 4.42 2.51 -23.99
C PRO A 62 4.54 1.56 -25.20
N ASP A 63 5.06 0.35 -24.98
CA ASP A 63 5.17 -0.71 -26.00
C ASP A 63 3.84 -1.47 -26.23
N GLY A 64 2.77 -1.10 -25.52
CA GLY A 64 1.47 -1.75 -25.57
C GLY A 64 1.35 -2.96 -24.64
N GLN A 65 2.42 -3.38 -23.98
CA GLN A 65 2.36 -4.47 -23.00
C GLN A 65 1.43 -4.07 -21.85
N SER A 66 0.51 -4.96 -21.52
CA SER A 66 -0.45 -4.76 -20.42
C SER A 66 -0.21 -5.78 -19.33
N TYR A 67 -0.40 -5.37 -18.07
CA TYR A 67 -0.31 -6.23 -16.91
C TYR A 67 -1.18 -5.70 -15.77
N TRP A 68 -1.60 -6.58 -14.88
CA TRP A 68 -2.19 -6.18 -13.60
C TRP A 68 -1.10 -5.81 -12.62
N GLN A 69 -1.33 -4.73 -11.88
CA GLN A 69 -0.50 -4.37 -10.74
C GLN A 69 -1.36 -4.44 -9.48
N VAL A 70 -1.04 -5.40 -8.63
CA VAL A 70 -1.49 -5.43 -7.23
C VAL A 70 -0.53 -4.57 -6.41
N HIS A 71 -1.05 -3.54 -5.76
CA HIS A 71 -0.30 -2.63 -4.90
C HIS A 71 -1.11 -2.34 -3.64
N SER A 72 -0.56 -1.57 -2.70
CA SER A 72 -1.31 -1.16 -1.52
C SER A 72 -1.21 0.32 -1.25
N HIS A 73 -2.25 0.85 -0.61
CA HIS A 73 -2.24 2.15 0.04
C HIS A 73 -2.57 1.97 1.51
N ALA A 74 -1.97 2.79 2.36
CA ALA A 74 -2.29 2.83 3.77
C ALA A 74 -2.17 4.25 4.30
N VAL A 75 -2.94 4.56 5.32
CA VAL A 75 -2.74 5.71 6.20
C VAL A 75 -2.15 5.20 7.50
N PHE A 76 -1.24 5.94 8.09
CA PHE A 76 -0.77 5.64 9.43
C PHE A 76 -0.90 6.84 10.36
N GLY A 77 -1.39 6.56 11.57
CA GLY A 77 -1.46 7.51 12.67
C GLY A 77 -0.21 7.40 13.54
N SER A 78 0.22 8.54 14.07
CA SER A 78 1.47 8.65 14.80
C SER A 78 1.42 9.83 15.78
N ASP A 79 1.86 9.61 17.01
CA ASP A 79 2.10 10.65 18.03
C ASP A 79 3.32 11.53 17.72
N TRP A 80 3.98 11.28 16.58
CA TRP A 80 5.17 11.97 16.11
C TRP A 80 4.96 12.67 14.77
N ASP A 81 5.29 13.96 14.72
CA ASP A 81 5.14 14.80 13.54
C ASP A 81 6.43 15.10 12.75
N GLY A 82 7.59 14.66 13.26
CA GLY A 82 8.89 14.89 12.62
C GLY A 82 9.18 13.99 11.41
N PRO A 83 10.27 14.24 10.67
CA PRO A 83 10.63 13.50 9.46
C PRO A 83 10.78 11.99 9.73
N ARG A 84 10.30 11.18 8.78
CA ARG A 84 10.38 9.72 8.84
C ARG A 84 11.49 9.20 7.94
N LYS A 85 12.23 8.20 8.45
CA LYS A 85 13.26 7.52 7.67
C LYS A 85 12.59 6.84 6.48
N LYS A 86 13.10 7.10 5.27
CA LYS A 86 12.77 6.27 4.11
C LYS A 86 13.25 4.85 4.43
N PRO A 87 12.46 3.80 4.19
CA PRO A 87 12.90 2.43 4.42
C PRO A 87 14.16 2.15 3.59
N ARG A 88 15.19 1.61 4.24
CA ARG A 88 16.51 1.34 3.63
C ARG A 88 16.48 0.26 2.53
N ASN A 89 15.44 -0.59 2.53
CA ASN A 89 15.40 -1.80 1.70
C ASN A 89 14.62 -1.67 0.39
N LEU A 90 14.18 -0.47 0.04
CA LEU A 90 13.32 -0.24 -1.11
C LEU A 90 14.09 0.56 -2.17
N ARG A 91 15.17 -0.08 -2.65
CA ARG A 91 15.93 0.42 -3.80
C ARG A 91 15.01 0.47 -5.02
N ARG A 92 15.13 1.53 -5.80
CA ARG A 92 14.47 1.66 -7.11
C ARG A 92 15.14 0.65 -8.04
N GLY A 93 14.48 -0.47 -8.29
CA GLY A 93 14.76 -1.34 -9.44
C GLY A 93 13.58 -1.23 -10.40
N ASP A 94 13.87 -1.16 -11.70
CA ASP A 94 12.94 -1.43 -12.81
C ASP A 94 11.63 -0.61 -12.82
N GLY A 95 11.72 0.67 -12.45
CA GLY A 95 10.55 1.57 -12.48
C GLY A 95 9.52 1.32 -11.36
N VAL A 96 9.81 0.40 -10.45
CA VAL A 96 8.96 0.12 -9.28
C VAL A 96 9.47 0.92 -8.08
N ARG A 97 8.59 1.72 -7.47
CA ARG A 97 8.87 2.47 -6.24
C ARG A 97 8.25 1.71 -5.07
N PRO A 98 9.01 0.91 -4.32
CA PRO A 98 8.41 -0.06 -3.41
C PRO A 98 7.70 0.59 -2.23
N LEU A 99 8.07 1.83 -1.86
CA LEU A 99 7.28 2.61 -0.91
C LEU A 99 7.41 4.10 -1.17
N ARG A 100 6.29 4.81 -1.07
CA ARG A 100 6.22 6.26 -1.01
C ARG A 100 5.49 6.65 0.26
N LEU A 101 6.12 7.47 1.09
CA LEU A 101 5.48 8.14 2.23
C LEU A 101 5.19 9.59 1.85
N THR A 102 4.00 10.08 2.20
CA THR A 102 3.58 11.47 2.01
C THR A 102 2.92 11.94 3.30
N LYS A 103 3.33 13.10 3.83
CA LYS A 103 2.68 13.70 5.01
C LYS A 103 1.29 14.19 4.59
N ILE A 104 0.28 13.88 5.40
CA ILE A 104 -1.06 14.45 5.26
C ILE A 104 -1.06 15.75 6.05
N ALA A 105 -1.11 16.88 5.34
CA ALA A 105 -1.06 18.20 5.95
C ALA A 105 -2.39 18.58 6.62
N ASP A 106 -3.51 18.16 6.02
CA ASP A 106 -4.86 18.38 6.53
C ASP A 106 -5.45 17.05 7.02
N PRO A 107 -5.66 16.86 8.33
CA PRO A 107 -6.30 15.67 8.87
C PRO A 107 -7.71 15.42 8.33
N SER A 108 -8.41 16.44 7.82
CA SER A 108 -9.78 16.30 7.28
C SER A 108 -9.85 15.39 6.05
N VAL A 109 -8.74 15.23 5.31
CA VAL A 109 -8.70 14.36 4.12
C VAL A 109 -8.41 12.89 4.45
N VAL A 110 -8.16 12.55 5.71
CA VAL A 110 -7.86 11.18 6.14
C VAL A 110 -8.96 10.18 5.74
N PRO A 111 -10.27 10.48 5.91
CA PRO A 111 -11.34 9.60 5.47
C PRO A 111 -11.32 9.35 3.95
N GLU A 112 -11.00 10.36 3.15
CA GLU A 112 -10.87 10.23 1.68
C GLU A 112 -9.68 9.34 1.30
N VAL A 113 -8.53 9.52 1.95
CA VAL A 113 -7.35 8.69 1.69
C VAL A 113 -7.59 7.24 2.11
N LEU A 114 -8.30 7.03 3.23
CA LEU A 114 -8.71 5.69 3.66
C LEU A 114 -9.70 5.05 2.70
N SER A 115 -10.70 5.79 2.21
CA SER A 115 -11.67 5.26 1.23
C SER A 115 -10.98 4.88 -0.08
N TYR A 116 -9.99 5.67 -0.52
CA TYR A 116 -9.16 5.35 -1.68
C TYR A 116 -8.37 4.04 -1.49
N SER A 117 -7.94 3.76 -0.26
CA SER A 117 -7.21 2.52 0.08
C SER A 117 -8.07 1.27 -0.05
N MET A 118 -9.40 1.43 0.04
CA MET A 118 -10.41 0.37 -0.03
C MET A 118 -11.37 0.60 -1.20
N LYS A 119 -10.89 1.17 -2.30
CA LYS A 119 -11.76 1.55 -3.43
C LYS A 119 -12.49 0.32 -4.02
N SER A 120 -13.73 0.56 -4.43
CA SER A 120 -14.58 -0.38 -5.17
C SER A 120 -14.51 -0.19 -6.70
N VAL A 121 -13.96 0.94 -7.17
CA VAL A 121 -13.90 1.28 -8.59
C VAL A 121 -12.46 1.21 -9.09
N PHE A 122 -12.24 0.47 -10.17
CA PHE A 122 -10.92 0.22 -10.73
C PHE A 122 -10.77 0.84 -12.12
N PHE A 123 -9.57 1.32 -12.41
CA PHE A 123 -9.28 2.01 -13.67
C PHE A 123 -8.00 1.47 -14.28
N ARG A 124 -7.92 1.60 -15.61
CA ARG A 124 -6.72 1.38 -16.39
C ARG A 124 -5.82 2.60 -16.35
N ARG A 125 -4.53 2.37 -16.13
CA ARG A 125 -3.45 3.34 -16.20
C ARG A 125 -2.68 3.14 -17.49
N SER A 126 -2.56 4.18 -18.30
CA SER A 126 -1.78 4.13 -19.54
C SER A 126 -0.66 5.15 -19.50
N ARG A 127 0.55 4.71 -19.85
CA ARG A 127 1.73 5.57 -19.99
C ARG A 127 1.89 6.13 -21.41
N TYR A 128 1.05 5.71 -22.36
CA TYR A 128 1.05 6.22 -23.73
C TYR A 128 0.36 7.59 -23.86
N HIS A 129 0.56 8.26 -25.01
CA HIS A 129 -0.17 9.47 -25.40
C HIS A 129 -1.62 9.16 -25.76
N TYR A 130 -2.56 9.50 -24.87
CA TYR A 130 -3.98 9.51 -25.21
C TYR A 130 -4.39 10.88 -25.73
N THR A 131 -4.96 10.94 -26.93
CA THR A 131 -5.60 12.16 -27.44
C THR A 131 -7.01 12.23 -26.85
N ARG A 132 -7.27 13.24 -26.00
CA ARG A 132 -8.62 13.49 -25.48
C ARG A 132 -9.58 13.82 -26.62
N ALA A 133 -10.89 13.72 -26.38
CA ALA A 133 -11.92 14.21 -27.31
C ALA A 133 -11.70 15.67 -27.73
N SER A 134 -11.02 16.46 -26.89
CA SER A 134 -10.61 17.84 -27.18
C SER A 134 -9.35 17.99 -28.05
N GLY A 135 -8.78 16.89 -28.58
CA GLY A 135 -7.52 16.91 -29.35
C GLY A 135 -6.24 17.01 -28.51
N ARG A 136 -6.34 17.26 -27.20
CA ARG A 136 -5.16 17.39 -26.31
C ARG A 136 -4.54 16.03 -26.01
N LYS A 137 -3.25 15.86 -26.36
CA LYS A 137 -2.45 14.71 -25.94
C LYS A 137 -2.22 14.76 -24.42
N THR A 138 -2.56 13.69 -23.72
CA THR A 138 -2.26 13.45 -22.30
C THR A 138 -1.40 12.20 -22.21
N THR A 139 -0.28 12.30 -21.49
CA THR A 139 0.51 11.14 -21.07
C THR A 139 0.14 10.76 -19.65
N ASN A 140 0.34 9.50 -19.26
CA ASN A 140 0.10 9.01 -17.89
C ASN A 140 -1.35 9.14 -17.40
N THR A 141 -2.32 8.76 -18.23
CA THR A 141 -3.74 8.75 -17.86
C THR A 141 -4.02 7.64 -16.85
N ARG A 142 -4.75 7.97 -15.77
CA ARG A 142 -5.01 7.04 -14.64
C ARG A 142 -6.47 6.63 -14.46
N SER A 143 -7.36 7.16 -15.28
CA SER A 143 -8.82 7.06 -15.15
C SER A 143 -9.47 6.48 -16.41
N LEU A 144 -8.72 5.73 -17.22
CA LEU A 144 -9.30 5.07 -18.39
C LEU A 144 -10.15 3.88 -17.92
N PRO A 145 -11.27 3.59 -18.58
CA PRO A 145 -12.04 2.38 -18.29
C PRO A 145 -11.20 1.14 -18.56
N ILE A 146 -11.44 0.09 -17.77
CA ILE A 146 -10.88 -1.24 -18.00
C ILE A 146 -11.70 -1.89 -19.14
N PRO A 147 -11.07 -2.47 -20.18
CA PRO A 147 -11.81 -3.20 -21.20
C PRO A 147 -12.60 -4.38 -20.61
N ALA A 148 -13.82 -4.63 -21.08
CA ALA A 148 -14.74 -5.63 -20.51
C ALA A 148 -14.09 -7.01 -20.29
N LYS A 149 -13.26 -7.48 -21.22
CA LYS A 149 -12.54 -8.76 -21.08
C LYS A 149 -11.61 -8.82 -19.85
N HIS A 150 -11.00 -7.72 -19.48
CA HIS A 150 -10.13 -7.61 -18.30
C HIS A 150 -10.95 -7.32 -17.05
N GLU A 151 -12.10 -6.67 -17.19
CA GLU A 151 -13.02 -6.46 -16.08
C GLU A 151 -13.55 -7.78 -15.52
N VAL A 152 -13.90 -8.74 -16.38
CA VAL A 152 -14.31 -10.09 -15.93
C VAL A 152 -13.22 -10.76 -15.10
N GLU A 153 -11.96 -10.72 -15.57
CA GLU A 153 -10.82 -11.28 -14.84
C GLU A 153 -10.65 -10.63 -13.46
N LEU A 154 -10.76 -9.30 -13.39
CA LEU A 154 -10.72 -8.56 -12.14
C LEU A 154 -11.86 -8.95 -11.20
N LEU A 155 -13.08 -9.09 -11.71
CA LEU A 155 -14.25 -9.45 -10.89
C LEU A 155 -14.09 -10.86 -10.31
N VAL A 156 -13.61 -11.83 -11.09
CA VAL A 156 -13.32 -13.19 -10.61
C VAL A 156 -12.26 -13.16 -9.50
N PHE A 157 -11.19 -12.38 -9.68
CA PHE A 157 -10.18 -12.19 -8.64
C PHE A 157 -10.76 -11.56 -7.37
N LEU A 158 -11.60 -10.52 -7.51
CA LEU A 158 -12.20 -9.84 -6.36
C LEU A 158 -13.22 -10.71 -5.61
N ASP A 159 -13.92 -11.60 -6.31
CA ASP A 159 -14.85 -12.57 -5.73
C ASP A 159 -14.10 -13.67 -4.95
N ALA A 160 -12.94 -14.11 -5.45
CA ALA A 160 -12.11 -15.12 -4.82
C ALA A 160 -11.42 -14.65 -3.52
N ILE A 161 -11.31 -13.34 -3.29
CA ILE A 161 -10.61 -12.77 -2.12
C ILE A 161 -11.59 -12.19 -1.11
N SER A 162 -11.40 -12.53 0.16
CA SER A 162 -12.21 -11.90 1.20
C SER A 162 -11.86 -10.40 1.31
N ILE A 163 -12.82 -9.58 1.72
CA ILE A 163 -12.58 -8.16 2.00
C ILE A 163 -11.47 -7.98 3.08
N PHE A 164 -11.27 -8.98 3.94
CA PHE A 164 -10.24 -8.99 4.96
C PHE A 164 -8.85 -9.30 4.43
N ASP A 165 -8.73 -10.12 3.37
CA ASP A 165 -7.46 -10.37 2.69
C ASP A 165 -6.94 -9.10 2.00
N ARG A 166 -7.87 -8.22 1.59
CA ARG A 166 -7.56 -6.89 1.06
C ARG A 166 -7.18 -5.88 2.15
N LEU A 167 -7.64 -6.05 3.39
CA LEU A 167 -7.37 -5.11 4.48
C LEU A 167 -5.94 -5.30 5.04
N LEU A 168 -5.21 -4.19 5.12
CA LEU A 168 -3.84 -4.16 5.64
C LEU A 168 -3.82 -3.38 6.96
N LEU A 169 -3.79 -4.13 8.06
CA LEU A 169 -3.64 -3.59 9.41
C LEU A 169 -2.24 -3.85 9.93
N THR A 170 -1.60 -2.83 10.49
CA THR A 170 -0.34 -2.99 11.23
C THR A 170 -0.41 -2.20 12.53
N GLY A 171 -0.03 -2.82 13.66
CA GLY A 171 -0.20 -2.19 14.97
C GLY A 171 -1.65 -2.14 15.46
N LEU A 172 -2.58 -2.74 14.70
CA LEU A 172 -3.98 -2.92 15.07
C LEU A 172 -4.38 -4.39 14.98
N ARG A 173 -5.38 -4.77 15.76
CA ARG A 173 -6.15 -6.01 15.65
C ARG A 173 -7.61 -5.63 15.48
N ARG A 174 -8.34 -6.34 14.62
CA ARG A 174 -9.80 -6.28 14.64
C ARG A 174 -10.34 -7.29 15.65
N THR A 175 -11.27 -6.88 16.49
CA THR A 175 -12.01 -7.73 17.43
C THR A 175 -13.49 -7.42 17.24
N GLY A 176 -14.24 -8.33 16.60
CA GLY A 176 -15.64 -8.08 16.25
C GLY A 176 -15.78 -6.90 15.27
N SER A 177 -16.46 -5.84 15.67
CA SER A 177 -16.60 -4.57 14.94
C SER A 177 -15.56 -3.50 15.33
N GLU A 178 -14.70 -3.80 16.30
CA GLU A 178 -13.77 -2.83 16.89
C GLU A 178 -12.32 -3.07 16.44
N PHE A 179 -11.49 -2.03 16.59
CA PHE A 179 -10.04 -2.11 16.35
C PHE A 179 -9.27 -1.83 17.63
N ASP A 180 -8.51 -2.82 18.08
CA ASP A 180 -7.63 -2.73 19.23
C ASP A 180 -6.20 -2.41 18.81
N PHE A 181 -5.54 -1.53 19.54
CA PHE A 181 -4.11 -1.28 19.35
C PHE A 181 -3.30 -2.49 19.81
N ARG A 182 -2.57 -3.10 18.88
CA ARG A 182 -1.48 -4.00 19.24
C ARG A 182 -0.27 -3.14 19.54
N LEU A 183 -0.07 -2.80 20.80
CA LEU A 183 1.24 -2.39 21.28
C LEU A 183 2.21 -3.50 20.88
N ARG A 184 3.14 -3.23 19.95
CA ARG A 184 4.28 -4.13 19.77
C ARG A 184 4.97 -4.17 21.14
N PRO A 185 5.18 -5.34 21.77
CA PRO A 185 6.03 -5.39 22.94
C PRO A 185 7.36 -4.77 22.52
N MET A 186 7.80 -3.73 23.26
CA MET A 186 9.16 -3.25 23.11
C MET A 186 10.04 -4.49 23.25
N ARG A 187 10.81 -4.84 22.21
CA ARG A 187 11.95 -5.71 22.43
C ARG A 187 12.82 -4.96 23.42
N ALA A 188 12.72 -5.31 24.70
CA ALA A 188 13.65 -4.87 25.72
C ALA A 188 15.04 -5.09 25.12
N LYS A 189 15.82 -4.02 25.02
CA LYS A 189 17.20 -4.12 24.58
C LYS A 189 17.83 -5.18 25.48
N ARG A 190 18.22 -6.30 24.87
CA ARG A 190 19.07 -7.32 25.49
C ARG A 190 20.45 -6.70 25.67
N ASN A 191 20.58 -5.81 26.66
CA ASN A 191 21.81 -5.17 27.11
C ASN A 191 22.20 -5.66 28.52
N GLU A 192 21.72 -6.85 28.90
CA GLU A 192 22.24 -7.59 30.06
C GLU A 192 23.00 -8.80 29.53
N ARG A 193 24.27 -8.58 29.19
CA ARG A 193 25.35 -9.56 29.08
C ARG A 193 26.57 -8.80 28.58
N MET A 194 27.19 -8.00 29.46
CA MET A 194 28.62 -7.59 29.45
C MET A 194 28.96 -6.73 30.68
N GLN A 195 28.37 -7.00 31.84
CA GLN A 195 28.89 -6.54 33.14
C GLN A 195 28.79 -7.70 34.12
N GLY A 196 29.72 -8.64 33.98
CA GLY A 196 29.72 -9.88 34.74
C GLY A 196 30.83 -10.79 34.26
N SER A 197 32.03 -10.25 34.11
CA SER A 197 33.25 -11.04 33.92
C SER A 197 34.46 -10.11 33.97
N SER A 198 35.10 -10.06 35.13
CA SER A 198 36.55 -10.14 35.37
C SER A 198 36.96 -9.24 36.55
N PRO A 199 38.03 -9.60 37.27
CA PRO A 199 38.31 -10.86 37.95
C PRO A 199 38.19 -10.71 39.48
#